data_AF-A0A257JBE5-F1
#
_entry.id   AF-A0A257JBE5-F1
#
_cell.length_a   1.000
_cell.length_b   1.000
_cell.length_c   1.000
_cell.angle_alpha   90.00
_cell.angle_beta   90.00
_cell.angle_gamma   90.00
#
_symmetry.space_group_name_H-M   'P 1'
#
loop_
_entity.id
_entity.type
_entity.pdbx_description
1 polymer ?
#
loop_
_entity_poly.entity_id
_entity_poly.type
_entity_poly.pdbx_seq_one_letter_code
_entity_poly.pdbx_strand_id
1 'polypeptide(L)' 'TGGMQFFGPRNMPPEVLAKINTALAAALRDPEVAKVYADGASEIVSSSAAEHAASVKEQYERWGGVIRKLGLKLD' A
#
# COMPACT_ATOMS: atom_id res chain seq x y z
N THR A 1 -0.99 10.03 -3.71
CA THR A 1 0.41 10.13 -3.25
C THR A 1 1.10 8.84 -3.63
N GLY A 2 2.36 8.89 -4.07
CA GLY A 2 3.14 7.67 -4.30
C GLY A 2 3.65 7.10 -2.98
N GLY A 3 3.89 5.78 -2.91
CA GLY A 3 4.39 5.14 -1.69
C GLY A 3 4.74 3.67 -1.92
N MET A 4 5.38 3.07 -0.91
CA MET A 4 5.65 1.64 -0.89
C MET A 4 4.40 0.88 -0.41
N GLN A 5 4.09 -0.23 -1.06
CA GLN A 5 2.90 -1.04 -0.78
C GLN A 5 3.27 -2.53 -0.78
N PHE A 6 2.65 -3.30 0.12
CA PHE A 6 2.81 -4.75 0.17
C PHE A 6 1.62 -5.42 -0.52
N PHE A 7 1.91 -6.29 -1.47
CA PHE A 7 0.91 -7.09 -2.19
C PHE A 7 1.11 -8.56 -1.91
N GLY A 8 0.01 -9.31 -1.92
CA GLY A 8 0.02 -10.77 -1.83
C GLY A 8 -0.78 -11.43 -2.96
N PRO A 9 -0.79 -12.77 -3.01
CA PRO A 9 -1.54 -13.51 -4.02
C PRO A 9 -3.04 -13.22 -3.99
N ARG A 10 -3.69 -13.19 -5.16
CA ARG A 10 -5.13 -12.87 -5.32
C ARG A 10 -6.05 -13.71 -4.43
N ASN A 11 -5.73 -14.99 -4.24
CA ASN A 11 -6.57 -15.97 -3.55
C ASN A 11 -5.98 -16.38 -2.19
N MET A 12 -5.35 -15.44 -1.48
CA MET A 12 -4.87 -15.73 -0.13
C MET A 12 -6.04 -16.11 0.78
N PRO A 13 -5.91 -17.17 1.60
CA PRO A 13 -6.90 -17.48 2.61
C PRO A 13 -7.08 -16.31 3.60
N PRO A 14 -8.31 -15.98 4.02
CA PRO A 14 -8.58 -14.84 4.89
C PRO A 14 -7.79 -14.85 6.20
N GLU A 15 -7.58 -16.03 6.78
CA GLU A 15 -6.82 -16.23 8.02
C GLU A 15 -5.33 -15.90 7.84
N VAL A 16 -4.75 -16.23 6.68
CA VAL A 16 -3.36 -15.92 6.35
C VAL A 16 -3.20 -14.42 6.12
N LEU A 17 -4.15 -13.82 5.38
CA LEU A 17 -4.18 -12.37 5.16
C LEU A 17 -4.26 -11.60 6.49
N ALA A 18 -5.13 -12.02 7.39
CA ALA A 18 -5.25 -11.41 8.71
C ALA A 18 -3.95 -11.51 9.50
N LYS A 19 -3.33 -12.70 9.54
CA LYS A 19 -2.06 -12.92 10.24
C LYS A 19 -0.93 -12.03 9.71
N ILE A 20 -0.80 -11.93 8.38
CA ILE A 20 0.22 -11.08 7.74
C ILE A 20 -0.04 -9.62 8.04
N ASN A 21 -1.29 -9.16 7.91
CA ASN A 21 -1.62 -7.76 8.19
C ASN A 21 -1.31 -7.39 9.65
N THR A 22 -1.66 -8.25 10.61
CA THR A 22 -1.30 -8.05 12.02
C THR A 22 0.21 -8.00 12.24
N ALA A 23 0.97 -8.91 11.61
CA ALA A 23 2.42 -8.94 11.74
C ALA A 23 3.08 -7.69 11.13
N LEU A 24 2.62 -7.23 9.97
CA LEU A 24 3.10 -5.99 9.34
C LEU A 24 2.80 -4.78 10.21
N ALA A 25 1.58 -4.67 10.73
CA ALA A 25 1.19 -3.58 11.61
C ALA A 25 2.00 -3.57 12.92
N ALA A 26 2.40 -4.74 13.42
CA ALA A 26 3.30 -4.83 14.58
C ALA A 26 4.73 -4.38 14.22
N ALA A 27 5.27 -4.86 13.10
CA ALA A 27 6.61 -4.50 12.64
C ALA A 27 6.74 -3.00 12.35
N LEU A 28 5.72 -2.37 11.75
CA LEU A 28 5.70 -0.93 11.48
C LEU A 28 5.58 -0.06 12.74
N ARG A 29 5.21 -0.64 13.88
CA ARG A 29 5.21 0.04 15.19
C ARG A 29 6.53 -0.13 15.95
N ASP A 30 7.42 -0.98 15.46
CA ASP A 30 8.75 -1.11 16.04
C ASP A 30 9.50 0.23 15.91
N PRO A 31 10.05 0.79 17.00
CA PRO A 31 10.70 2.10 16.98
C PRO A 31 11.88 2.18 16.01
N GLU A 32 12.65 1.10 15.84
CA GLU A 32 13.78 1.08 14.91
C GLU A 32 13.29 1.13 13.46
N VAL A 33 12.23 0.38 13.15
CA VAL A 33 11.58 0.40 11.84
C VAL A 33 10.98 1.77 11.56
N ALA A 34 10.21 2.32 12.52
CA ALA A 34 9.58 3.63 12.39
C ALA A 34 10.61 4.74 12.14
N LYS A 35 11.76 4.67 12.82
CA LYS A 35 12.87 5.60 12.62
C LYS A 35 13.42 5.55 11.20
N VAL A 36 13.62 4.36 10.63
CA VAL A 36 14.11 4.21 9.24
C VAL A 36 13.16 4.87 8.24
N TYR A 37 11.84 4.67 8.38
CA TYR A 37 10.88 5.31 7.49
C TYR A 37 10.83 6.84 7.68
N ALA A 38 10.88 7.32 8.92
CA ALA A 38 10.89 8.75 9.23
C ALA A 38 12.15 9.44 8.69
N ASP A 39 13.33 8.83 8.88
CA ASP A 39 14.61 9.33 8.36
C ASP A 39 14.61 9.34 6.82
N GLY A 40 13.88 8.41 6.20
CA GLY A 40 13.64 8.34 4.75
C GLY A 40 12.52 9.27 4.24
N ALA A 41 12.04 10.22 5.04
CA ALA A 41 10.94 11.14 4.73
C ALA A 41 9.63 10.43 4.28
N SER A 42 9.43 9.20 4.75
CA SER A 42 8.24 8.39 4.49
C SER A 42 7.33 8.36 5.70
N GLU A 43 6.02 8.52 5.46
CA GLU A 43 5.00 8.35 6.50
C GLU A 43 4.55 6.89 6.53
N ILE A 44 4.44 6.32 7.74
CA ILE A 44 3.89 4.98 7.93
C ILE A 44 2.37 5.08 7.96
N VAL A 45 1.74 4.50 6.93
CA VAL A 45 0.29 4.30 6.89
C VAL A 45 -0.01 2.85 7.25
N SER A 46 -0.44 2.64 8.50
CA SER A 46 -0.98 1.35 8.94
C SER A 46 -2.48 1.33 8.72
N SER A 47 -2.95 0.73 7.62
CA SER A 47 -4.38 0.54 7.31
C SER A 47 -4.78 -0.94 7.33
N SER A 48 -6.08 -1.21 7.34
CA SER A 48 -6.61 -2.55 7.09
C SER A 48 -6.38 -2.98 5.63
N ALA A 49 -6.38 -4.28 5.36
CA ALA A 49 -6.28 -4.81 3.99
C ALA A 49 -7.39 -4.28 3.07
N ALA A 50 -8.60 -4.05 3.61
CA ALA A 50 -9.73 -3.51 2.86
C ALA A 50 -9.53 -2.03 2.49
N GLU A 51 -9.08 -1.20 3.43
CA GLU A 51 -8.75 0.21 3.17
C GLU A 51 -7.58 0.32 2.19
N HIS A 52 -6.58 -0.55 2.31
CA HIS A 52 -5.47 -0.61 1.36
C HIS A 52 -5.97 -0.93 -0.06
N ALA A 53 -6.82 -1.95 -0.22
CA ALA A 53 -7.41 -2.30 -1.51
C ALA A 53 -8.25 -1.16 -2.10
N ALA A 54 -9.01 -0.44 -1.26
CA ALA A 54 -9.76 0.73 -1.68
C ALA A 54 -8.85 1.86 -2.18
N SER A 55 -7.74 2.14 -1.47
CA SER A 55 -6.76 3.14 -1.89
C SER A 55 -6.09 2.78 -3.22
N VAL A 56 -5.72 1.52 -3.43
CA VAL A 56 -5.15 1.06 -4.71
C VAL A 56 -6.14 1.27 -5.85
N LYS A 57 -7.41 0.93 -5.64
CA LYS A 57 -8.47 1.15 -6.63
C LYS A 57 -8.64 2.63 -6.96
N GLU A 58 -8.70 3.49 -5.96
CA GLU A 58 -8.80 4.95 -6.15
C GLU A 58 -7.62 5.49 -6.96
N GLN A 59 -6.39 5.08 -6.60
CA GLN A 59 -5.18 5.50 -7.30
C GLN A 59 -5.19 5.04 -8.76
N TYR A 60 -5.59 3.79 -9.01
CA TYR A 60 -5.71 3.23 -10.35
C TYR A 60 -6.73 4.02 -11.20
N GLU A 61 -7.90 4.33 -10.64
CA GLU A 61 -8.95 5.07 -11.33
C GLU A 61 -8.51 6.51 -11.63
N ARG A 62 -7.97 7.21 -10.63
CA ARG A 62 -7.51 8.58 -10.76
C ARG A 62 -6.40 8.72 -11.80
N TRP A 63 -5.31 7.97 -11.64
CA TRP A 63 -4.15 8.11 -12.52
C TRP A 63 -4.37 7.48 -13.88
N GLY A 64 -5.05 6.33 -13.95
CA GLY A 64 -5.46 5.74 -15.22
C GLY A 64 -6.39 6.65 -16.01
N GLY A 65 -7.30 7.37 -15.34
CA GLY A 65 -8.16 8.37 -15.96
C GLY A 65 -7.36 9.53 -16.57
N VAL A 66 -6.39 10.07 -15.84
CA VAL A 66 -5.50 11.13 -16.33
C VAL A 66 -4.70 10.67 -17.55
N ILE A 67 -4.07 9.49 -17.48
CA ILE A 67 -3.28 8.91 -18.57
C ILE A 67 -4.11 8.77 -19.85
N ARG A 68 -5.32 8.18 -19.74
CA ARG A 68 -6.23 8.02 -20.88
C ARG A 68 -6.66 9.36 -21.47
N LYS A 69 -6.99 10.34 -20.63
CA LYS A 69 -7.42 11.68 -21.07
C LYS A 69 -6.32 12.42 -21.83
N LEU A 70 -5.07 12.25 -21.42
CA LEU A 70 -3.91 12.92 -22.02
C LEU A 70 -3.27 12.13 -23.16
N GLY A 71 -3.76 10.92 -23.46
CA GLY A 71 -3.19 10.06 -24.51
C GLY A 71 -1.75 9.59 -24.21
N LEU A 72 -1.34 9.60 -22.95
CA LEU A 72 0.00 9.19 -22.53
C LEU A 72 0.15 7.67 -22.66
N LYS A 73 1.31 7.23 -23.14
CA LYS A 73 1.70 5.81 -23.22
C LYS A 73 3.11 5.67 -22.70
N LEU A 74 3.39 4.55 -22.04
CA LEU A 74 4.76 4.09 -21.88
C LEU A 74 5.19 3.53 -23.24
N ASP A 75 6.40 3.88 -23.65
CA ASP A 75 7.13 3.39 -24.82
C ASP A 75 7.52 1.91 -24.71
#